data_AF-A0A8D8AQT6-F1
#
_entry.id   AF-A0A8D8AQT6-F1
#
_cell.length_a   1.000
_cell.length_b   1.000
_cell.length_c   1.000
_cell.angle_alpha   90.00
_cell.angle_beta   90.00
_cell.angle_gamma   90.00
#
_symmetry.space_group_name_H-M   'P 1'
#
loop_
_entity.id
_entity.type
_entity.pdbx_description
1 polymer ?
#
loop_
_entity_poly.entity_id
_entity_poly.type
_entity_poly.pdbx_seq_one_letter_code
_entity_poly.pdbx_strand_id
1 'polypeptide(L)'
;VGGHMPKIFHVNWFRKGANGKFLWPGFGENTRVLDWILQRVDEHDCFQETAIGRIPSAGALNFDGLTCPVDEEELFSIPKDFWLREVEEIKQYYDNQLPCDLPQEIAQQLAELKERVVQM
;
A
#
# COMPACT_ATOMS: atom_id res chain seq x y z
N VAL A 1 1.63 29.18 -6.95
CA VAL A 1 2.70 28.24 -7.35
C VAL A 1 2.11 26.84 -7.26
N GLY A 2 1.45 26.37 -8.32
CA GLY A 2 0.89 25.02 -8.38
C GLY A 2 1.84 24.15 -9.18
N GLY A 3 2.83 23.55 -8.51
CA GLY A 3 3.78 22.65 -9.16
C GLY A 3 3.10 21.31 -9.49
N HIS A 4 3.63 20.60 -10.49
CA HIS A 4 3.30 19.20 -10.72
C HIS A 4 3.62 18.41 -9.44
N MET A 5 2.60 18.03 -8.68
CA MET A 5 2.78 17.26 -7.46
C MET A 5 3.18 15.83 -7.83
N PRO A 6 4.23 15.27 -7.21
CA PRO A 6 4.62 13.90 -7.47
C PRO A 6 3.55 12.94 -6.94
N LYS A 7 3.41 11.79 -7.59
CA LYS A 7 2.62 10.68 -7.06
C LYS A 7 3.33 10.10 -5.85
N ILE A 8 2.55 9.77 -4.81
CA ILE A 8 3.04 9.18 -3.57
C ILE A 8 2.73 7.68 -3.57
N PHE A 9 3.71 6.87 -3.20
CA PHE A 9 3.59 5.41 -3.12
C PHE A 9 4.10 4.92 -1.77
N HIS A 10 3.47 3.88 -1.24
CA HIS A 10 3.92 3.15 -0.06
C HIS A 10 4.28 1.72 -0.47
N VAL A 11 5.45 1.24 -0.07
CA VAL A 11 5.96 -0.09 -0.44
C VAL A 11 6.32 -0.89 0.80
N ASN A 12 6.18 -2.21 0.73
CA ASN A 12 6.60 -3.12 1.81
C ASN A 12 7.37 -4.32 1.24
N TRP A 13 8.70 -4.25 1.27
CA TRP A 13 9.59 -5.34 0.85
C TRP A 13 9.71 -6.46 1.87
N PHE A 14 9.17 -6.26 3.08
CA PHE A 14 9.46 -7.08 4.25
C PHE A 14 8.26 -7.91 4.70
N ARG A 15 7.18 -7.93 3.92
CA ARG A 15 6.00 -8.74 4.21
C ARG A 15 6.39 -10.21 4.29
N LYS A 16 5.98 -10.87 5.37
CA LYS A 16 6.21 -12.30 5.60
C LYS A 16 4.90 -13.06 5.50
N GLY A 17 4.95 -14.25 4.93
CA GLY A 17 3.81 -15.17 4.90
C GLY A 17 3.66 -15.95 6.20
N ALA A 18 2.64 -16.81 6.26
CA ALA A 18 2.36 -17.64 7.44
C ALA A 18 3.54 -18.55 7.88
N ASN A 19 4.43 -18.89 6.95
CA ASN A 19 5.64 -19.69 7.20
C ASN A 19 6.85 -18.86 7.70
N GLY A 20 6.67 -17.54 7.91
CA GLY A 20 7.72 -16.62 8.36
C GLY A 20 8.75 -16.23 7.30
N LYS A 21 8.61 -16.72 6.05
CA LYS A 21 9.47 -16.34 4.92
C LYS A 21 8.96 -15.05 4.28
N PHE A 22 9.87 -14.29 3.68
CA PHE A 22 9.50 -13.12 2.89
C PHE A 22 8.67 -13.53 1.67
N LEU A 23 7.59 -12.81 1.42
CA LEU A 23 6.74 -13.00 0.24
C LEU A 23 7.36 -12.38 -1.01
N TRP A 24 8.25 -11.40 -0.83
CA TRP A 24 8.95 -10.73 -1.92
C TRP A 24 10.46 -11.01 -1.85
N PRO A 25 11.12 -11.40 -2.97
CA PRO A 25 12.56 -11.68 -2.99
C PRO A 25 13.43 -10.46 -2.69
N GLY A 26 12.95 -9.25 -2.98
CA GLY A 26 13.67 -8.01 -2.66
C GLY A 26 14.87 -7.73 -3.56
N PHE A 27 15.76 -6.83 -3.10
CA PHE A 27 17.00 -6.46 -3.78
C PHE A 27 16.78 -6.01 -5.24
N GLY A 28 17.42 -6.69 -6.20
CA GLY A 28 17.31 -6.39 -7.63
C GLY A 28 15.89 -6.56 -8.17
N GLU A 29 15.09 -7.44 -7.58
CA GLU A 29 13.71 -7.68 -8.02
C GLU A 29 12.80 -6.48 -7.72
N ASN A 30 13.19 -5.58 -6.79
CA ASN A 30 12.45 -4.34 -6.52
C ASN A 30 12.30 -3.44 -7.75
N THR A 31 13.17 -3.60 -8.77
CA THR A 31 13.06 -2.90 -10.06
C THR A 31 11.72 -3.15 -10.74
N ARG A 32 11.07 -4.30 -10.54
CA ARG A 32 9.74 -4.63 -11.08
C ARG A 32 8.65 -3.72 -10.53
N VAL A 33 8.74 -3.37 -9.25
CA VAL A 33 7.80 -2.42 -8.63
C VAL A 33 8.12 -0.98 -9.02
N LEU A 34 9.40 -0.65 -9.21
CA LEU A 34 9.77 0.66 -9.76
C LEU A 34 9.27 0.84 -11.21
N ASP A 35 9.34 -0.20 -12.03
CA ASP A 35 8.76 -0.20 -13.38
C ASP A 35 7.24 0.07 -13.33
N TRP A 36 6.50 -0.62 -12.45
CA TRP A 36 5.09 -0.32 -12.23
C TRP A 36 4.84 1.13 -11.77
N ILE A 37 5.67 1.67 -10.87
CA ILE A 37 5.59 3.08 -10.45
C ILE A 37 5.79 4.02 -11.64
N LEU A 38 6.74 3.73 -12.53
CA LEU A 38 6.97 4.52 -13.75
C LEU A 38 5.74 4.48 -14.66
N GLN A 39 5.16 3.30 -14.89
CA GLN A 39 3.91 3.16 -15.66
C GLN A 39 2.78 4.03 -15.05
N ARG A 40 2.67 4.07 -13.71
CA ARG A 40 1.69 4.90 -13.01
C ARG A 40 1.97 6.40 -13.12
N VAL A 41 3.24 6.81 -13.13
CA VAL A 41 3.65 8.21 -13.36
C VAL A 41 3.28 8.65 -14.77
N ASP A 42 3.41 7.75 -15.75
CA ASP A 42 3.01 7.96 -17.15
C ASP A 42 1.49 7.82 -17.39
N GLU A 43 0.68 7.80 -16.33
CA GLU A 43 -0.78 7.72 -16.36
C GLU A 43 -1.37 6.44 -16.99
N HIS A 44 -0.61 5.34 -17.03
CA HIS A 44 -1.15 4.06 -17.48
C HIS A 44 -2.16 3.45 -16.47
N ASP A 45 -3.16 2.78 -17.02
CA ASP A 45 -4.21 2.07 -16.27
C ASP A 45 -3.77 0.65 -15.89
N CYS A 46 -2.76 0.58 -15.01
CA CYS A 46 -2.14 -0.66 -14.55
C CYS A 46 -2.43 -0.93 -13.05
N PHE A 47 -3.58 -0.49 -12.54
CA PHE A 47 -3.92 -0.60 -11.13
C PHE A 47 -5.37 -1.03 -10.92
N GLN A 48 -5.67 -1.47 -9.71
CA GLN A 48 -7.03 -1.67 -9.20
C GLN A 48 -7.22 -0.86 -7.91
N GLU A 49 -8.44 -0.39 -7.67
CA GLU A 49 -8.77 0.38 -6.46
C GLU A 49 -9.09 -0.54 -5.29
N THR A 50 -8.63 -0.15 -4.10
CA THR A 50 -8.81 -0.87 -2.84
C THR A 50 -9.09 0.11 -1.71
N ALA A 51 -9.48 -0.39 -0.54
CA ALA A 51 -9.73 0.48 0.62
C ALA A 51 -8.51 1.31 1.07
N ILE A 52 -7.30 0.87 0.74
CA ILE A 52 -6.04 1.51 1.17
C ILE A 52 -5.38 2.33 0.04
N GLY A 53 -6.05 2.44 -1.12
CA GLY A 53 -5.52 3.13 -2.29
C GLY A 53 -5.41 2.20 -3.49
N ARG A 54 -4.43 2.45 -4.36
CA ARG A 54 -4.27 1.75 -5.64
C ARG A 54 -3.14 0.75 -5.57
N ILE A 55 -3.43 -0.50 -5.92
CA ILE A 55 -2.45 -1.59 -6.01
C ILE A 55 -2.31 -2.04 -7.47
N PRO A 56 -1.25 -2.76 -7.86
CA PRO A 56 -1.15 -3.33 -9.20
C PRO A 56 -2.37 -4.19 -9.54
N SER A 57 -2.89 -4.06 -10.76
CA SER A 57 -3.89 -4.99 -11.29
C SER A 57 -3.23 -6.32 -11.66
N ALA A 58 -4.03 -7.38 -11.87
CA ALA A 58 -3.51 -8.67 -12.29
C ALA A 58 -2.69 -8.54 -13.58
N GLY A 59 -1.45 -9.05 -13.57
CA GLY A 59 -0.51 -8.95 -14.69
C GLY A 59 0.18 -7.58 -14.87
N ALA A 60 -0.09 -6.59 -14.02
CA ALA A 60 0.58 -5.29 -14.07
C ALA A 60 2.02 -5.31 -13.53
N LEU A 61 2.38 -6.34 -12.77
CA LEU A 61 3.74 -6.62 -12.35
C LEU A 61 4.30 -7.80 -13.14
N ASN A 62 5.56 -7.66 -13.56
CA ASN A 62 6.28 -8.73 -14.22
C ASN A 62 6.83 -9.71 -13.17
N PHE A 63 6.35 -10.95 -13.17
CA PHE A 63 6.85 -12.05 -12.32
C PHE A 63 7.75 -13.03 -13.08
N ASP A 64 8.03 -12.79 -14.37
CA ASP A 64 8.83 -13.68 -15.20
C ASP A 64 10.28 -13.72 -14.71
N GLY A 65 10.84 -14.94 -14.68
CA GLY A 65 12.23 -15.19 -14.32
C GLY A 65 12.53 -15.07 -12.83
N LEU A 66 11.52 -14.92 -11.96
CA LEU A 66 11.72 -14.97 -10.51
C LEU A 66 12.24 -16.34 -10.08
N THR A 67 13.25 -16.34 -9.22
CA THR A 67 13.90 -17.56 -8.71
C THR A 67 13.06 -18.31 -7.68
N CYS A 68 12.10 -17.62 -7.08
CA CYS A 68 11.10 -18.19 -6.19
C CYS A 68 9.68 -17.85 -6.66
N PRO A 69 8.72 -18.78 -6.54
CA PRO A 69 7.32 -18.47 -6.79
C PRO A 69 6.85 -17.43 -5.75
N VAL A 70 6.16 -16.40 -6.25
CA VAL A 70 5.52 -15.38 -5.42
C VAL A 70 4.02 -15.64 -5.43
N ASP A 71 3.42 -15.68 -4.25
CA ASP A 71 1.97 -15.73 -4.10
C ASP A 71 1.43 -14.30 -4.17
N GLU A 72 0.88 -13.94 -5.34
CA GLU A 72 0.33 -12.60 -5.58
C GLU A 72 -0.87 -12.28 -4.68
N GLU A 73 -1.72 -13.27 -4.42
CA GLU A 73 -2.91 -13.11 -3.58
C GLU A 73 -2.49 -12.82 -2.13
N GLU A 74 -1.54 -13.57 -1.58
CA GLU A 74 -1.02 -13.33 -0.24
C GLU A 74 -0.25 -12.00 -0.17
N LEU A 75 0.58 -11.70 -1.18
CA LEU A 75 1.41 -10.48 -1.25
C LEU A 75 0.55 -9.21 -1.25
N PHE A 76 -0.55 -9.20 -2.00
CA PHE A 76 -1.47 -8.07 -2.11
C PHE A 76 -2.70 -8.18 -1.22
N SER A 77 -2.79 -9.19 -0.35
CA SER A 77 -3.94 -9.34 0.55
C SER A 77 -4.07 -8.13 1.50
N ILE A 78 -5.31 -7.68 1.68
CA ILE A 78 -5.70 -6.56 2.54
C ILE A 78 -6.74 -7.08 3.55
N PRO A 79 -6.34 -7.74 4.65
CA PRO A 79 -7.29 -8.31 5.59
C PRO A 79 -8.02 -7.21 6.36
N LYS A 80 -9.36 -7.25 6.35
CA LYS A 80 -10.21 -6.26 7.02
C LYS A 80 -9.87 -6.09 8.50
N ASP A 81 -9.75 -7.20 9.24
CA ASP A 81 -9.45 -7.19 10.68
C ASP A 81 -8.05 -6.62 11.00
N PHE A 82 -7.10 -6.76 10.08
CA PHE A 82 -5.78 -6.13 10.22
C PHE A 82 -5.92 -4.61 10.11
N TRP A 83 -6.58 -4.12 9.06
CA TRP A 83 -6.72 -2.68 8.81
C TRP A 83 -7.63 -1.96 9.80
N LEU A 84 -8.66 -2.64 10.34
CA LEU A 84 -9.46 -2.08 11.42
C LEU A 84 -8.62 -1.82 12.68
N ARG A 85 -7.68 -2.71 13.01
CA ARG A 85 -6.73 -2.50 14.11
C ARG A 85 -5.72 -1.41 13.77
N GLU A 86 -5.16 -1.44 12.57
CA GLU A 86 -4.18 -0.44 12.12
C GLU A 86 -4.75 0.99 12.20
N VAL A 87 -5.98 1.20 11.72
CA VAL A 87 -6.65 2.51 11.81
C VAL A 87 -6.82 2.98 13.26
N GLU A 88 -7.16 2.07 14.16
CA GLU A 88 -7.30 2.39 15.59
C GLU A 88 -5.95 2.70 16.23
N GLU A 89 -4.90 1.95 15.90
CA GLU A 89 -3.53 2.20 16.37
C GLU A 89 -2.99 3.56 15.87
N ILE A 90 -3.22 3.89 14.59
CA ILE A 90 -2.86 5.21 14.03
C ILE A 90 -3.63 6.32 14.75
N LYS A 91 -4.92 6.11 15.02
CA LYS A 91 -5.73 7.08 15.75
C LYS A 91 -5.16 7.33 17.16
N GLN A 92 -4.87 6.27 17.90
CA GLN A 92 -4.28 6.37 19.24
C GLN A 92 -2.92 7.06 19.20
N TYR A 93 -2.10 6.78 18.19
CA TYR A 93 -0.84 7.46 18.00
C TYR A 93 -1.04 8.97 17.80
N TYR A 94 -1.95 9.40 16.93
CA TYR A 94 -2.23 10.81 16.72
C TYR A 94 -2.79 11.50 17.96
N ASP A 95 -3.76 10.89 18.65
CA ASP A 95 -4.34 11.45 19.88
C ASP A 95 -3.27 11.67 20.97
N ASN A 96 -2.30 10.75 21.07
CA ASN A 96 -1.27 10.78 22.11
C ASN A 96 -0.09 11.70 21.76
N GLN A 97 0.32 11.74 20.49
CA GLN A 97 1.53 12.48 20.06
C GLN A 97 1.23 13.86 19.49
N LEU A 98 0.03 14.08 18.95
CA LEU A 98 -0.39 15.30 18.26
C LEU A 98 -1.77 15.78 18.75
N PRO A 99 -2.01 15.92 20.07
CA PRO A 99 -3.34 16.17 20.62
C PRO A 99 -3.98 17.48 20.13
N CYS A 100 -3.17 18.49 19.83
CA CYS A 100 -3.64 19.82 19.41
C CYS A 100 -3.12 20.26 18.03
N ASP A 101 -2.14 19.54 17.48
CA ASP A 101 -1.38 19.97 16.29
C ASP A 101 -1.61 19.08 15.07
N LEU A 102 -2.51 18.09 15.16
CA LEU A 102 -2.87 17.25 14.03
C LEU A 102 -3.60 18.08 12.97
N PRO A 103 -3.08 18.19 11.73
CA PRO A 103 -3.78 18.89 10.66
C PRO A 103 -5.12 18.22 10.35
N GLN A 104 -6.14 19.03 10.09
CA GLN A 104 -7.50 18.54 9.85
C GLN A 104 -7.56 17.58 8.65
N GLU A 105 -6.76 17.84 7.61
CA GLU A 105 -6.69 17.02 6.41
C GLU A 105 -6.19 15.60 6.72
N ILE A 106 -5.23 15.46 7.65
CA ILE A 106 -4.71 14.16 8.07
C ILE A 106 -5.76 13.40 8.90
N ALA A 107 -6.45 14.10 9.80
CA ALA A 107 -7.55 13.51 10.57
C ALA A 107 -8.68 13.01 9.66
N GLN A 108 -8.99 13.78 8.61
CA GLN A 108 -9.98 13.41 7.60
C GLN A 108 -9.53 12.18 6.81
N GLN A 109 -8.27 12.11 6.35
CA GLN A 109 -7.77 10.94 5.62
C GLN A 109 -7.86 9.65 6.46
N LEU A 110 -7.63 9.72 7.78
CA LEU A 110 -7.82 8.58 8.67
C LEU A 110 -9.29 8.16 8.80
N ALA A 111 -10.21 9.13 8.90
CA ALA A 111 -11.64 8.87 8.95
C ALA A 111 -12.15 8.21 7.64
N GLU A 112 -11.74 8.74 6.48
CA GLU A 112 -12.08 8.18 5.18
C GLU A 112 -11.49 6.78 4.97
N LEU A 113 -10.25 6.54 5.44
CA LEU A 113 -9.67 5.20 5.45
C LEU A 113 -10.50 4.22 6.28
N LYS A 114 -10.92 4.64 7.48
CA LYS A 114 -11.79 3.82 8.35
C LYS A 114 -13.09 3.43 7.64
N GLU A 115 -13.75 4.39 6.99
CA GLU A 115 -15.00 4.14 6.26
C GLU A 115 -14.80 3.12 5.14
N ARG A 116 -13.77 3.29 4.32
CA ARG A 116 -13.44 2.35 3.24
C ARG A 116 -13.17 0.95 3.77
N VAL A 117 -12.41 0.82 4.86
CA VAL A 117 -12.10 -0.47 5.49
C VAL A 117 -13.34 -1.14 6.07
N VAL A 118 -14.26 -0.38 6.66
CA VAL A 118 -15.54 -0.92 7.18
C VAL A 118 -16.42 -1.48 6.05
N GLN A 119 -16.34 -0.93 4.84
CA GLN A 119 -17.13 -1.35 3.68
C GLN A 119 -16.50 -2.47 2.82
N MET A 120 -15.28 -2.91 3.14
CA MET A 120 -14.67 -4.12 2.55
C MET A 120 -15.49 -5.37 2.86
#